data_AF-A0A5K1B5P7-F1
#
_entry.id   AF-A0A5K1B5P7-F1
#
_cell.length_a   1.000
_cell.length_b   1.000
_cell.length_c   1.000
_cell.angle_alpha   90.00
_cell.angle_beta   90.00
_cell.angle_gamma   90.00
#
_symmetry.space_group_name_H-M   'P 1'
#
loop_
_entity.id
_entity.type
_entity.pdbx_description
1 polymer ?
#
loop_
_entity_poly.entity_id
_entity_poly.type
_entity_poly.pdbx_seq_one_letter_code
_entity_poly.pdbx_strand_id
1 'polypeptide(L)' 'YVNDDEATSSTLHPEGWLKTGDLCYFDEEGFLFVVDRLKELIKYKGYQ' A
#
# COMPACT_ATOMS: atom_id res chain seq x y z
N TYR A 1 1.85 9.60 -11.28
CA TYR A 1 3.23 10.11 -11.39
C TYR A 1 3.33 10.98 -12.61
N VAL A 2 4.14 12.05 -12.57
CA VAL A 2 4.25 12.98 -13.69
C VAL A 2 4.93 12.27 -14.87
N ASN A 3 4.24 12.23 -16.03
CA ASN A 3 4.70 11.59 -17.28
C ASN A 3 4.98 10.08 -17.19
N ASP A 4 4.37 9.38 -16.22
CA ASP A 4 4.50 7.94 -16.06
C ASP A 4 3.11 7.31 -15.83
N ASP A 5 2.49 6.93 -16.93
CA ASP A 5 1.13 6.36 -16.96
C ASP A 5 1.09 4.94 -16.39
N GLU A 6 2.19 4.18 -16.50
CA GLU A 6 2.32 2.83 -15.96
C GLU A 6 2.38 2.86 -14.43
N ALA A 7 3.26 3.71 -13.87
CA ALA A 7 3.31 3.90 -12.43
C ALA A 7 2.00 4.47 -11.90
N THR A 8 1.33 5.35 -12.64
CA THR A 8 0.03 5.90 -12.22
C THR A 8 -1.04 4.81 -12.17
N SER A 9 -1.20 4.03 -13.25
CA SER A 9 -2.20 2.98 -13.33
C SER A 9 -1.97 1.85 -12.33
N SER A 10 -0.71 1.46 -12.08
CA SER A 10 -0.39 0.40 -11.12
C SER A 10 -0.75 0.76 -9.66
N THR A 11 -0.68 2.05 -9.30
CA THR A 11 -1.08 2.53 -7.95
C THR A 11 -2.57 2.56 -7.71
N LEU A 12 -3.38 2.49 -8.77
CA LEU A 12 -4.84 2.52 -8.66
C LEU A 12 -5.41 1.10 -8.74
N HIS A 13 -6.48 0.86 -7.98
CA HIS A 13 -7.34 -0.30 -8.13
C HIS A 13 -8.32 -0.03 -9.29
N PRO A 14 -8.79 -1.07 -10.03
CA PRO A 14 -9.78 -0.89 -11.11
C PRO A 14 -11.06 -0.15 -10.70
N GLU A 15 -11.40 -0.19 -9.42
CA GLU A 15 -12.56 0.50 -8.84
C GLU A 15 -12.26 1.95 -8.39
N GLY A 16 -11.06 2.47 -8.67
CA GLY A 16 -10.65 3.84 -8.38
C GLY A 16 -9.98 4.05 -7.02
N TRP A 17 -9.81 3.01 -6.21
CA TRP A 17 -9.12 3.11 -4.92
C TRP A 17 -7.61 3.24 -5.06
N LEU A 18 -6.99 4.05 -4.20
CA LEU A 18 -5.53 4.18 -4.13
C LEU A 18 -4.93 3.04 -3.30
N LYS A 19 -3.92 2.36 -3.84
CA LYS A 19 -3.11 1.38 -3.10
C LYS A 19 -2.04 2.11 -2.30
N THR A 20 -2.29 2.35 -1.01
CA THR A 20 -1.39 3.17 -0.15
C THR A 20 -0.07 2.49 0.19
N GLY A 21 -0.03 1.16 0.14
CA GLY A 21 1.12 0.36 0.55
C GLY A 21 1.24 0.17 2.06
N ASP A 22 0.19 0.47 2.83
CA ASP A 22 0.11 0.24 4.27
C ASP A 22 -0.58 -1.08 4.59
N LEU A 23 -0.07 -1.79 5.60
CA LEU A 23 -0.78 -2.88 6.25
C LEU A 23 -1.58 -2.28 7.41
N CYS A 24 -2.90 -2.35 7.30
CA CYS A 24 -3.82 -1.86 8.31
C CYS A 24 -4.85 -2.91 8.69
N TYR A 25 -5.43 -2.78 9.87
CA TYR A 25 -6.63 -3.53 10.27
C TYR A 25 -7.64 -2.61 10.96
N PHE A 26 -8.90 -3.02 10.93
CA PHE A 26 -9.95 -2.41 11.73
C PHE A 26 -10.23 -3.28 12.95
N ASP A 27 -10.46 -2.66 14.11
CA ASP A 27 -10.96 -3.38 15.28
C ASP A 27 -12.48 -3.55 15.24
N GLU A 28 -13.05 -4.18 16.27
CA GLU A 28 -14.49 -4.44 16.39
C GLU A 28 -15.32 -3.16 16.57
N GLU A 29 -14.69 -2.06 16.99
CA GLU A 29 -15.31 -0.74 17.18
C GLU A 29 -15.18 0.14 15.91
N GLY A 30 -14.50 -0.35 14.87
CA GLY A 30 -14.33 0.32 13.59
C GLY A 30 -13.18 1.32 13.53
N PHE A 31 -12.25 1.30 14.49
CA PHE A 31 -11.04 2.12 14.45
C PHE A 31 -9.99 1.50 13.53
N LEU A 32 -9.34 2.34 12.73
CA LEU A 32 -8.27 1.95 11.81
C LEU A 32 -6.90 2.00 12.51
N PHE A 33 -6.16 0.89 12.46
CA PHE A 33 -4.79 0.80 12.96
C PHE A 33 -3.82 0.53 11.82
N VAL A 34 -2.75 1.33 11.75
CA VAL A 34 -1.64 1.13 10.81
C VAL A 34 -0.56 0.31 11.50
N VAL A 35 -0.23 -0.84 10.93
CA VAL A 35 0.71 -1.82 11.52
C VAL A 35 2.11 -1.64 10.96
N ASP A 36 2.23 -1.61 9.64
CA ASP A 36 3.52 -1.55 8.95
C ASP A 36 3.34 -1.09 7.49
N ARG A 37 4.43 -0.84 6.77
CA ARG A 37 4.42 -0.61 5.32
C ARG A 37 4.72 -1.93 4.63
N LEU A 38 3.95 -2.28 3.59
CA LEU A 38 4.15 -3.52 2.83
C LEU A 38 5.57 -3.64 2.25
N LYS A 39 6.21 -2.51 1.93
CA LYS A 39 7.60 -2.46 1.44
C LYS A 39 8.66 -2.57 2.54
N GLU A 40 8.28 -2.47 3.81
CA GLU A 40 9.20 -2.52 4.96
C GLU A 40 9.04 -3.79 5.83
N LEU A 41 8.09 -4.67 5.50
CA LEU A 41 8.05 -6.04 6.02
C LEU A 41 9.40 -6.73 5.71
N ILE A 42 10.07 -7.17 6.78
CA ILE A 42 11.48 -7.58 6.88
C ILE A 42 12.12 -7.99 5.54
N LYS A 43 13.01 -7.10 5.06
CA LYS A 43 13.92 -7.36 3.94
C LYS A 43 15.11 -8.20 4.43
N TYR A 44 15.10 -9.50 4.18
CA TYR A 44 16.32 -10.30 4.28
C TYR A 44 17.13 -10.13 2.98
N LYS A 45 18.33 -9.52 3.09
CA LYS A 45 19.27 -9.20 1.99
C LYS A 45 18.87 -8.09 1.01
N GLY A 46 17.84 -7.30 1.29
CA GLY A 46 17.61 -6.02 0.60
C GLY A 46 17.18 -6.10 -0.88
N TYR A 47 16.76 -7.27 -1.36
CA TYR A 47 16.24 -7.42 -2.73
C TYR A 47 14.70 -7.27 -2.73
N GLN A 48 14.20 -6.50 -3.70
CA GLN A 48 12.79 -6.29 -4.02
C GLN A 48 12.56 -6.67 -5.49
#